data_AF-A0A7W0J0X5-F1
#
_entry.id   AF-A0A7W0J0X5-F1
#
_cell.length_a   1.000
_cell.length_b   1.000
_cell.length_c   1.000
_cell.angle_alpha   90.00
_cell.angle_beta   90.00
_cell.angle_gamma   90.00
#
_symmetry.space_group_name_H-M   'P 1'
#
loop_
_entity.id
_entity.type
_entity.pdbx_description
1 polymer ?
#
loop_
_entity_poly.entity_id
_entity_poly.type
_entity_poly.pdbx_seq_one_letter_code
_entity_poly.pdbx_strand_id
1 'polypeptide(L)'
;LEDPIEYFFKDNKSIITQRELGGDMLSYMDALKNIVREDPDVLFIGEMRDIDTIEAGISAAELGNLVFSTVHTINAYQTISRIIDFFPISHQNQVRLQLSETLRAIISMRLMKSKDGSRMVPVCEILVNTEAVKKLIAENELSEIYDLMAKGAYYGMQTFNQALFGLCEKDIISEEDALAVSTNPEEFKLYMRGVDMTTAATGFSAGEGPGDHKSQTPGIKRNF
;
A
#
# COMPACT_ATOMS: atom_id res chain seq x y z
N LEU A 1 -13.70 -10.57 -12.56
CA LEU A 1 -13.70 -12.02 -12.31
C LEU A 1 -13.93 -12.21 -10.82
N GLU A 2 -15.04 -12.81 -10.42
CA GLU A 2 -15.54 -12.76 -9.04
C GLU A 2 -16.09 -14.11 -8.57
N ASP A 3 -16.18 -14.32 -7.26
CA ASP A 3 -16.69 -15.54 -6.61
C ASP A 3 -17.32 -15.21 -5.24
N PRO A 4 -18.64 -14.90 -5.16
CA PRO A 4 -19.55 -14.55 -6.25
C PRO A 4 -19.44 -13.07 -6.66
N ILE A 5 -20.25 -12.61 -7.63
CA ILE A 5 -20.38 -11.17 -7.93
C ILE A 5 -21.10 -10.47 -6.76
N GLU A 6 -20.44 -9.47 -6.16
CA GLU A 6 -20.99 -8.75 -5.01
C GLU A 6 -21.77 -7.48 -5.39
N TYR A 7 -21.33 -6.80 -6.45
CA TYR A 7 -21.92 -5.55 -6.91
C TYR A 7 -22.11 -5.56 -8.43
N PHE A 8 -23.33 -5.25 -8.88
CA PHE A 8 -23.63 -5.14 -10.31
C PHE A 8 -23.34 -3.74 -10.83
N PHE A 9 -22.39 -3.67 -11.76
CA PHE A 9 -22.12 -2.43 -12.46
C PHE A 9 -23.02 -2.27 -13.69
N LYS A 10 -23.38 -1.02 -13.98
CA LYS A 10 -24.04 -0.66 -15.23
C LYS A 10 -23.06 0.10 -16.10
N ASP A 11 -23.06 -0.25 -17.38
CA ASP A 11 -22.27 0.45 -18.38
C ASP A 11 -22.56 1.96 -18.37
N ASN A 12 -21.51 2.74 -18.61
CA ASN A 12 -21.60 4.19 -18.75
C ASN A 12 -20.56 4.68 -19.77
N LYS A 13 -19.41 5.18 -19.32
CA LYS A 13 -18.27 5.53 -20.19
C LYS A 13 -17.37 4.34 -20.52
N SER A 14 -17.61 3.21 -19.86
CA SER A 14 -16.89 1.96 -20.02
C SER A 14 -17.89 0.84 -20.21
N ILE A 15 -17.48 -0.19 -20.95
CA ILE A 15 -18.19 -1.47 -21.09
C ILE A 15 -17.68 -2.38 -19.96
N ILE A 16 -18.58 -2.92 -19.16
CA ILE A 16 -18.22 -3.70 -17.98
C ILE A 16 -18.75 -5.12 -18.14
N THR A 17 -17.82 -6.08 -18.25
CA THR A 17 -18.11 -7.51 -18.29
C THR A 17 -17.75 -8.15 -16.95
N GLN A 18 -18.76 -8.60 -16.20
CA GLN A 18 -18.56 -9.35 -14.96
C GLN A 18 -18.73 -10.85 -15.25
N ARG A 19 -17.91 -11.68 -14.60
CA ARG A 19 -17.94 -13.14 -14.74
C ARG A 19 -17.82 -13.78 -13.37
N GLU A 20 -18.79 -14.61 -13.03
CA GLU A 20 -18.85 -15.34 -11.76
C GLU A 20 -18.29 -16.76 -11.89
N LEU A 21 -17.53 -17.20 -10.88
CA LEU A 21 -17.03 -18.57 -10.77
C LEU A 21 -18.19 -19.57 -10.61
N GLY A 22 -18.17 -20.66 -11.37
CA GLY A 22 -19.22 -21.68 -11.37
C GLY A 22 -20.45 -21.33 -12.21
N GLY A 23 -20.56 -20.08 -12.68
CA GLY A 23 -21.54 -19.62 -13.65
C GLY A 23 -20.90 -19.33 -15.00
N ASP A 24 -20.37 -18.11 -15.17
CA ASP A 24 -19.80 -17.61 -16.43
C ASP A 24 -18.38 -18.13 -16.69
N MET A 25 -17.68 -18.57 -15.64
CA MET A 25 -16.34 -19.16 -15.75
C MET A 25 -16.20 -20.42 -14.90
N LEU A 26 -15.43 -21.39 -15.41
CA LEU A 26 -15.13 -22.64 -14.68
C LEU A 26 -13.98 -22.47 -13.68
N SER A 27 -13.03 -21.60 -13.98
CA SER A 27 -11.88 -21.28 -13.14
C SER A 27 -11.37 -19.87 -13.46
N TYR A 28 -10.66 -19.25 -12.53
CA TYR A 28 -9.96 -17.99 -12.79
C TYR A 28 -8.95 -18.13 -13.93
N MET A 29 -8.23 -19.26 -14.00
CA MET A 29 -7.24 -19.51 -15.04
C MET A 29 -7.83 -19.56 -16.44
N ASP A 30 -8.97 -20.23 -16.61
CA ASP A 30 -9.61 -20.29 -17.93
C ASP A 30 -10.19 -18.95 -18.34
N ALA A 31 -10.69 -18.16 -17.38
CA ALA A 31 -11.11 -16.80 -17.65
C ALA A 31 -9.93 -15.91 -18.09
N LEU A 32 -8.81 -15.97 -17.37
CA LEU A 32 -7.62 -15.15 -17.64
C LEU A 32 -6.99 -15.46 -19.00
N LYS A 33 -6.96 -16.73 -19.43
CA LYS A 33 -6.49 -17.11 -20.77
C LYS A 33 -7.28 -16.45 -21.90
N ASN A 34 -8.59 -16.30 -21.72
CA ASN A 34 -9.46 -15.69 -22.72
C ASN A 34 -9.39 -14.15 -22.68
N ILE A 35 -9.22 -13.58 -21.49
CA ILE A 35 -9.15 -12.13 -21.29
C ILE A 35 -8.04 -11.46 -22.10
N VAL A 36 -6.88 -12.10 -22.28
CA VAL A 36 -5.79 -11.54 -23.11
C VAL A 36 -6.24 -11.26 -24.55
N ARG A 37 -7.23 -12.01 -25.06
CA ARG A 37 -7.80 -11.81 -26.42
C ARG A 37 -8.98 -10.85 -26.43
N GLU A 38 -9.52 -10.51 -25.27
CA GLU A 38 -10.63 -9.57 -25.11
C GLU A 38 -10.14 -8.12 -25.00
N ASP A 39 -8.82 -7.91 -24.93
CA ASP A 39 -8.15 -6.59 -24.94
C ASP A 39 -8.72 -5.62 -23.88
N PRO A 40 -8.77 -6.00 -22.58
CA PRO A 40 -9.33 -5.14 -21.55
C PRO A 40 -8.40 -3.97 -21.20
N ASP A 41 -8.95 -2.80 -20.91
CA ASP A 41 -8.15 -1.72 -20.29
C ASP A 41 -7.91 -1.99 -18.79
N VAL A 42 -8.93 -2.52 -18.11
CA VAL A 42 -8.95 -2.74 -16.66
C VAL A 42 -9.40 -4.16 -16.36
N LEU A 43 -8.67 -4.85 -15.49
CA LEU A 43 -8.98 -6.19 -15.04
C LEU A 43 -9.20 -6.19 -13.52
N PHE A 44 -10.31 -6.76 -13.08
CA PHE A 44 -10.55 -7.07 -11.67
C PHE A 44 -10.51 -8.58 -11.45
N ILE A 45 -9.59 -9.03 -10.59
CA ILE A 45 -9.47 -10.41 -10.12
C ILE A 45 -9.91 -10.40 -8.66
N GLY A 46 -11.01 -11.07 -8.34
CA GLY A 46 -11.64 -10.99 -7.01
C GLY A 46 -10.65 -11.21 -5.86
N GLU A 47 -10.02 -12.38 -5.82
CA GLU A 47 -8.99 -12.69 -4.83
C GLU A 47 -7.85 -13.50 -5.44
N MET A 48 -6.62 -13.17 -5.06
CA MET A 48 -5.41 -13.92 -5.40
C MET A 48 -5.12 -14.97 -4.33
N ARG A 49 -5.53 -16.22 -4.59
CA ARG A 49 -5.42 -17.36 -3.66
C ARG A 49 -4.35 -18.37 -4.01
N ASP A 50 -3.84 -18.32 -5.23
CA ASP A 50 -2.92 -19.31 -5.77
C ASP A 50 -1.91 -18.66 -6.72
N ILE A 51 -0.85 -19.42 -7.06
CA ILE A 51 0.22 -18.98 -7.95
C ILE A 51 -0.34 -18.53 -9.30
N ASP A 52 -1.27 -19.32 -9.83
CA ASP A 52 -1.91 -19.19 -11.12
C ASP A 52 -2.61 -17.83 -11.28
N THR A 53 -3.45 -17.44 -10.31
CA THR A 53 -4.14 -16.14 -10.30
C THR A 53 -3.20 -14.95 -10.13
N ILE A 54 -2.16 -15.11 -9.31
CA ILE A 54 -1.16 -14.06 -9.07
C ILE A 54 -0.31 -13.83 -10.33
N GLU A 55 0.21 -14.90 -10.94
CA GLU A 55 1.05 -14.84 -12.14
C GLU A 55 0.31 -14.20 -13.31
N ALA A 56 -0.96 -14.57 -13.50
CA ALA A 56 -1.80 -13.98 -14.53
C ALA A 56 -2.06 -12.48 -14.27
N GLY A 57 -2.27 -12.07 -13.02
CA GLY A 57 -2.42 -10.67 -12.65
C GLY A 57 -1.14 -9.85 -12.90
N ILE A 58 0.02 -10.37 -12.51
CA ILE A 58 1.31 -9.72 -12.77
C ILE A 58 1.55 -9.60 -14.27
N SER A 59 1.31 -10.67 -15.04
CA SER A 59 1.49 -10.70 -16.49
C SER A 59 0.58 -9.69 -17.20
N ALA A 60 -0.70 -9.59 -16.80
CA ALA A 60 -1.61 -8.57 -17.33
C ALA A 60 -1.13 -7.15 -17.01
N ALA A 61 -0.61 -6.91 -15.80
CA ALA A 61 -0.04 -5.62 -15.43
C ALA A 61 1.23 -5.29 -16.25
N GLU A 62 2.09 -6.26 -16.54
CA GLU A 62 3.27 -6.09 -17.41
C GLU A 62 2.89 -5.72 -18.84
N LEU A 63 1.79 -6.28 -19.35
CA LEU A 63 1.25 -5.99 -20.69
C LEU A 63 0.55 -4.61 -20.76
N GLY A 64 0.39 -3.92 -19.63
CA GLY A 64 -0.13 -2.56 -19.55
C GLY A 64 -1.59 -2.45 -19.09
N ASN A 65 -2.24 -3.56 -18.71
CA ASN A 65 -3.59 -3.51 -18.15
C ASN A 65 -3.55 -2.95 -16.72
N LEU A 66 -4.57 -2.20 -16.32
CA LEU A 66 -4.74 -1.83 -14.91
C LEU A 66 -5.40 -2.99 -14.15
N VAL A 67 -4.66 -3.63 -13.26
CA VAL A 67 -5.14 -4.80 -12.51
C VAL A 67 -5.51 -4.40 -11.08
N PHE A 68 -6.74 -4.72 -10.69
CA PHE A 68 -7.22 -4.69 -9.32
C PHE A 68 -7.36 -6.12 -8.79
N SER A 69 -6.92 -6.35 -7.56
CA SER A 69 -7.10 -7.62 -6.87
C SER A 69 -7.13 -7.45 -5.37
N THR A 70 -7.56 -8.50 -4.66
CA THR A 70 -7.54 -8.57 -3.20
C THR A 70 -6.67 -9.72 -2.68
N VAL A 71 -6.09 -9.52 -1.50
CA VAL A 71 -5.31 -10.51 -0.75
C VAL A 71 -5.65 -10.34 0.73
N HIS A 72 -5.76 -11.45 1.47
CA HIS A 72 -6.05 -11.42 2.90
C HIS A 72 -4.80 -11.17 3.74
N THR A 73 -4.37 -9.91 3.76
CA THR A 73 -3.24 -9.41 4.56
C THR A 73 -3.63 -8.15 5.31
N ILE A 74 -2.99 -7.89 6.45
CA ILE A 74 -3.38 -6.78 7.33
C ILE A 74 -2.65 -5.47 7.06
N ASN A 75 -1.57 -5.51 6.27
CA ASN A 75 -0.73 -4.35 5.96
C ASN A 75 0.02 -4.52 4.63
N ALA A 76 0.63 -3.44 4.15
CA ALA A 76 1.23 -3.37 2.82
C ALA A 76 2.45 -4.30 2.66
N TYR A 77 3.38 -4.31 3.63
CA TYR A 77 4.58 -5.14 3.51
C TYR A 77 4.27 -6.64 3.58
N GLN A 78 3.31 -7.06 4.41
CA GLN A 78 2.85 -8.45 4.46
C GLN A 78 2.17 -8.85 3.15
N THR A 79 1.45 -7.92 2.51
CA THR A 79 0.85 -8.17 1.18
C THR A 79 1.93 -8.53 0.16
N ILE A 80 3.02 -7.76 0.11
CA ILE A 80 4.16 -8.02 -0.79
C ILE A 80 4.81 -9.37 -0.46
N SER A 81 5.14 -9.61 0.81
CA SER A 81 5.73 -10.89 1.25
C SER A 81 4.83 -12.06 0.88
N ARG A 82 3.53 -11.97 1.16
CA ARG A 82 2.57 -13.04 0.92
C ARG A 82 2.46 -13.39 -0.56
N ILE A 83 2.43 -12.39 -1.45
CA ILE A 83 2.43 -12.59 -2.90
C ILE A 83 3.67 -13.37 -3.34
N ILE A 84 4.86 -12.99 -2.84
CA ILE A 84 6.13 -13.66 -3.17
C ILE A 84 6.14 -15.10 -2.63
N ASP A 85 5.62 -15.31 -1.41
CA ASP A 85 5.65 -16.60 -0.71
C ASP A 85 4.76 -17.68 -1.35
N PHE A 86 3.83 -17.32 -2.24
CA PHE A 86 3.10 -18.31 -3.05
C PHE A 86 4.04 -19.06 -4.00
N PHE A 87 5.14 -18.45 -4.44
CA PHE A 87 6.02 -19.03 -5.45
C PHE A 87 7.13 -19.89 -4.85
N PRO A 88 7.58 -20.94 -5.56
CA PRO A 88 8.78 -21.70 -5.18
C PRO A 88 10.00 -20.78 -5.06
N ILE A 89 10.90 -21.10 -4.13
CA ILE A 89 12.12 -20.31 -3.83
C ILE A 89 12.91 -19.95 -5.10
N SER A 90 12.96 -20.84 -6.09
CA SER A 90 13.66 -20.61 -7.36
C SER A 90 13.08 -19.45 -8.18
N HIS A 91 11.78 -19.14 -8.02
CA HIS A 91 11.07 -18.11 -8.79
C HIS A 91 10.82 -16.83 -7.98
N GLN A 92 10.94 -16.87 -6.64
CA GLN A 92 10.64 -15.72 -5.78
C GLN A 92 11.41 -14.46 -6.16
N ASN A 93 12.69 -14.59 -6.53
CA ASN A 93 13.49 -13.44 -6.96
C ASN A 93 12.94 -12.79 -8.24
N GLN A 94 12.52 -13.60 -9.21
CA GLN A 94 11.93 -13.10 -10.45
C GLN A 94 10.61 -12.40 -10.17
N VAL A 95 9.70 -13.04 -9.44
CA VAL A 95 8.39 -12.48 -9.11
C VAL A 95 8.53 -11.18 -8.32
N ARG A 96 9.48 -11.10 -7.39
CA ARG A 96 9.73 -9.88 -6.62
C ARG A 96 10.13 -8.70 -7.51
N LEU A 97 10.98 -8.95 -8.52
CA LEU A 97 11.37 -7.92 -9.49
C LEU A 97 10.20 -7.52 -10.40
N GLN A 98 9.39 -8.48 -10.86
CA GLN A 98 8.21 -8.18 -11.67
C GLN A 98 7.17 -7.36 -10.87
N LEU A 99 6.96 -7.75 -9.61
CA LEU A 99 6.06 -7.04 -8.71
C LEU A 99 6.55 -5.63 -8.41
N SER A 100 7.86 -5.42 -8.22
CA SER A 100 8.40 -4.06 -7.97
C SER A 100 8.17 -3.12 -9.17
N GLU A 101 8.19 -3.63 -10.40
CA GLU A 101 7.93 -2.88 -11.63
C GLU A 101 6.43 -2.59 -11.85
N THR A 102 5.58 -3.57 -11.57
CA THR A 102 4.15 -3.54 -11.91
C THR A 102 3.25 -2.97 -10.81
N LEU A 103 3.63 -3.12 -9.54
CA LEU A 103 2.83 -2.64 -8.41
C LEU A 103 2.60 -1.13 -8.54
N ARG A 104 1.37 -0.68 -8.26
CA ARG A 104 1.01 0.75 -8.22
C ARG A 104 0.73 1.24 -6.82
N ALA A 105 -0.13 0.53 -6.10
CA ALA A 105 -0.46 0.85 -4.72
C ALA A 105 -0.97 -0.39 -3.98
N ILE A 106 -0.90 -0.35 -2.66
CA ILE A 106 -1.55 -1.31 -1.77
C ILE A 106 -2.38 -0.52 -0.77
N ILE A 107 -3.64 -0.89 -0.62
CA ILE A 107 -4.56 -0.30 0.35
C ILE A 107 -4.97 -1.41 1.31
N SER A 108 -4.47 -1.35 2.54
CA SER A 108 -4.85 -2.30 3.60
C SER A 108 -5.92 -1.66 4.46
N MET A 109 -7.12 -2.24 4.47
CA MET A 109 -8.30 -1.66 5.12
C MET A 109 -8.76 -2.50 6.30
N ARG A 110 -9.13 -1.82 7.40
CA ARG A 110 -9.86 -2.41 8.52
C ARG A 110 -11.07 -1.54 8.85
N LEU A 111 -12.22 -2.18 9.11
CA LEU A 111 -13.43 -1.48 9.51
C LEU A 111 -13.51 -1.40 11.04
N MET A 112 -13.72 -0.19 11.55
CA MET A 112 -13.93 0.08 12.98
C MET A 112 -15.31 0.67 13.22
N LYS A 113 -15.88 0.48 14.41
CA LYS A 113 -17.09 1.22 14.78
C LYS A 113 -16.74 2.69 15.00
N SER A 114 -17.64 3.59 14.60
CA SER A 114 -17.55 5.00 14.99
C SER A 114 -17.69 5.15 16.51
N LYS A 115 -17.20 6.27 17.05
CA LYS A 115 -17.25 6.59 18.49
C LYS A 115 -18.67 6.52 19.07
N ASP A 116 -19.68 6.87 18.28
CA ASP A 116 -21.10 6.81 18.64
C ASP A 116 -21.75 5.43 18.35
N GLY A 117 -21.01 4.50 17.77
CA GLY A 117 -21.47 3.16 17.38
C GLY A 117 -22.47 3.12 16.22
N SER A 118 -22.76 4.26 15.57
CA SER A 118 -23.82 4.37 14.55
C SER A 118 -23.43 3.76 13.19
N ARG A 119 -22.14 3.64 12.89
CA ARG A 119 -21.64 3.17 11.59
C ARG A 119 -20.27 2.50 11.68
N MET A 120 -19.91 1.82 10.61
CA MET A 120 -18.54 1.36 10.38
C MET A 120 -17.74 2.45 9.65
N VAL A 121 -16.48 2.59 10.01
CA VAL A 121 -15.52 3.57 9.49
C VAL A 121 -14.32 2.80 8.96
N PRO A 122 -13.94 2.98 7.67
CA PRO A 122 -12.74 2.38 7.13
C PRO A 122 -11.49 3.13 7.61
N VAL A 123 -10.55 2.37 8.17
CA VAL A 123 -9.20 2.82 8.48
C VAL A 123 -8.26 2.18 7.46
N CYS A 124 -7.57 3.01 6.69
CA CYS A 124 -6.78 2.56 5.53
C CYS A 124 -5.31 2.90 5.70
N GLU A 125 -4.46 1.90 5.68
CA GLU A 125 -3.04 2.06 5.38
C GLU A 125 -2.86 2.10 3.86
N ILE A 126 -2.05 3.03 3.36
CA ILE A 126 -1.88 3.27 1.93
C ILE A 126 -0.39 3.32 1.62
N LEU A 127 0.06 2.36 0.81
CA LEU A 127 1.38 2.36 0.18
C LEU A 127 1.24 2.70 -1.30
N VAL A 128 2.05 3.63 -1.79
CA VAL A 128 2.18 3.93 -3.22
C VAL A 128 3.56 3.50 -3.69
N ASN A 129 3.64 2.80 -4.82
CA ASN A 129 4.91 2.25 -5.31
C ASN A 129 5.75 3.33 -6.03
N THR A 130 6.41 4.17 -5.25
CA THR A 130 7.41 5.14 -5.76
C THR A 130 8.71 4.43 -6.14
N GLU A 131 9.62 5.13 -6.83
CA GLU A 131 10.96 4.58 -7.16
C GLU A 131 11.73 4.07 -5.92
N ALA A 132 11.55 4.73 -4.76
CA ALA A 132 12.16 4.29 -3.51
C ALA A 132 11.53 2.99 -2.99
N VAL A 133 10.20 2.87 -3.02
CA VAL A 133 9.50 1.63 -2.61
C VAL A 133 9.86 0.49 -3.55
N LYS A 134 9.86 0.75 -4.86
CA LYS A 134 10.28 -0.20 -5.91
C LYS A 134 11.67 -0.75 -5.65
N LYS A 135 12.63 0.12 -5.29
CA LYS A 135 13.98 -0.29 -4.93
C LYS A 135 13.99 -1.23 -3.71
N LEU A 136 13.28 -0.87 -2.64
CA LEU A 136 13.18 -1.71 -1.43
C LEU A 136 12.57 -3.09 -1.71
N ILE A 137 11.54 -3.14 -2.57
CA ILE A 137 10.95 -4.42 -3.01
C ILE A 137 11.99 -5.23 -3.78
N ALA A 138 12.68 -4.64 -4.76
CA ALA A 138 13.68 -5.35 -5.56
C ALA A 138 14.83 -5.93 -4.70
N GLU A 139 15.32 -5.16 -3.75
CA GLU A 139 16.42 -5.51 -2.83
C GLU A 139 15.99 -6.42 -1.67
N ASN A 140 14.68 -6.71 -1.55
CA ASN A 140 14.08 -7.51 -0.48
C ASN A 140 14.20 -6.88 0.93
N GLU A 141 14.22 -5.55 1.01
CA GLU A 141 14.29 -4.77 2.24
C GLU A 141 12.88 -4.33 2.70
N LEU A 142 11.95 -5.27 2.80
CA LEU A 142 10.53 -4.98 3.03
C LEU A 142 10.24 -4.33 4.38
N SER A 143 11.12 -4.48 5.38
CA SER A 143 10.99 -3.84 6.70
C SER A 143 11.04 -2.32 6.63
N GLU A 144 11.82 -1.77 5.69
CA GLU A 144 12.02 -0.32 5.54
C GLU A 144 10.82 0.38 4.89
N ILE A 145 9.90 -0.39 4.28
CA ILE A 145 8.69 0.14 3.63
C ILE A 145 7.81 0.90 4.65
N TYR A 146 7.78 0.45 5.91
CA TYR A 146 6.99 1.11 6.95
C TYR A 146 7.46 2.55 7.18
N ASP A 147 8.75 2.74 7.38
CA ASP A 147 9.35 4.06 7.65
C ASP A 147 9.24 4.99 6.44
N LEU A 148 9.37 4.44 5.24
CA LEU A 148 9.19 5.19 4.01
C LEU A 148 7.73 5.65 3.84
N MET A 149 6.77 4.78 4.15
CA MET A 149 5.33 5.07 4.12
C MET A 149 4.97 6.16 5.15
N ALA A 150 5.51 6.09 6.36
CA ALA A 150 5.30 7.09 7.41
C ALA A 150 5.74 8.51 7.00
N LYS A 151 6.77 8.61 6.16
CA LYS A 151 7.30 9.88 5.62
C LYS A 151 6.70 10.24 4.25
N GLY A 152 5.84 9.39 3.70
CA GLY A 152 5.36 9.44 2.32
C GLY A 152 4.08 10.24 2.08
N ALA A 153 3.64 11.08 3.03
CA ALA A 153 2.38 11.82 2.95
C ALA A 153 2.22 12.65 1.65
N TYR A 154 3.31 13.20 1.12
CA TYR A 154 3.32 13.93 -0.16
C TYR A 154 2.84 13.07 -1.34
N TYR A 155 3.12 11.77 -1.31
CA TYR A 155 2.69 10.80 -2.33
C TYR A 155 1.32 10.18 -2.01
N GLY A 156 0.62 10.68 -0.99
CA GLY A 156 -0.65 10.11 -0.52
C GLY A 156 -0.48 8.83 0.29
N MET A 157 0.74 8.53 0.76
CA MET A 157 0.97 7.39 1.65
C MET A 157 0.55 7.73 3.08
N GLN A 158 0.17 6.71 3.84
CA GLN A 158 -0.06 6.82 5.28
C GLN A 158 0.05 5.44 5.93
N THR A 159 0.62 5.37 7.12
CA THR A 159 0.59 4.15 7.93
C THR A 159 -0.79 3.95 8.56
N PHE A 160 -1.07 2.73 9.01
CA PHE A 160 -2.31 2.49 9.75
C PHE A 160 -2.44 3.35 11.01
N ASN A 161 -1.35 3.55 11.75
CA ASN A 161 -1.33 4.38 12.96
C ASN A 161 -1.60 5.86 12.65
N GLN A 162 -1.08 6.39 11.54
CA GLN A 162 -1.40 7.74 11.08
C GLN A 162 -2.89 7.87 10.70
N ALA A 163 -3.45 6.85 10.05
CA ALA A 163 -4.87 6.83 9.70
C ALA A 163 -5.78 6.78 10.94
N LEU A 164 -5.42 5.97 11.95
CA LEU A 164 -6.09 5.94 13.25
C LEU A 164 -6.04 7.32 13.92
N PHE A 165 -4.85 7.90 14.03
CA PHE A 165 -4.64 9.18 14.68
C PHE A 165 -5.49 10.29 14.03
N GLY A 166 -5.47 10.38 12.70
CA GLY A 166 -6.28 11.35 11.97
C GLY A 166 -7.79 11.17 12.11
N LEU A 167 -8.28 9.96 12.44
CA LEU A 167 -9.68 9.72 12.76
C LEU A 167 -10.02 10.06 14.23
N CYS A 168 -9.09 9.84 15.16
CA CYS A 168 -9.21 10.28 16.56
C CYS A 168 -9.23 11.81 16.66
N GLU A 169 -8.34 12.51 15.95
CA GLU A 169 -8.30 13.98 15.93
C GLU A 169 -9.61 14.61 15.42
N LYS A 170 -10.32 13.89 14.54
CA LYS A 170 -11.63 14.30 14.00
C LYS A 170 -12.82 13.86 14.86
N ASP A 171 -12.55 13.25 16.01
CA ASP A 171 -13.54 12.68 16.93
C ASP A 171 -14.45 11.60 16.29
N ILE A 172 -13.97 10.90 15.24
CA ILE A 172 -14.74 9.91 14.50
C ILE A 172 -14.70 8.54 15.20
N ILE A 173 -13.55 8.18 15.78
CA ILE A 173 -13.31 6.93 16.53
C ILE A 173 -12.74 7.27 17.91
N SER A 174 -12.93 6.38 18.90
CA SER A 174 -12.38 6.59 20.24
C SER A 174 -10.88 6.26 20.28
N GLU A 175 -10.13 6.95 21.13
CA GLU A 175 -8.69 6.67 21.35
C GLU A 175 -8.46 5.27 21.91
N GLU A 176 -9.38 4.79 22.77
CA GLU A 176 -9.34 3.45 23.36
C GLU A 176 -9.48 2.36 22.29
N ASP A 177 -10.48 2.50 21.40
CA ASP A 177 -10.69 1.56 20.30
C ASP A 177 -9.52 1.60 19.31
N ALA A 178 -9.00 2.79 19.00
CA ALA A 178 -7.86 2.96 18.11
C ALA A 178 -6.60 2.30 18.67
N LEU A 179 -6.33 2.47 19.96
CA LEU A 179 -5.20 1.83 20.63
C LEU A 179 -5.33 0.30 20.62
N ALA A 180 -6.54 -0.24 20.80
CA ALA A 180 -6.78 -1.68 20.83
C ALA A 180 -6.51 -2.38 19.49
N VAL A 181 -6.65 -1.67 18.36
CA VAL A 181 -6.43 -2.23 17.01
C VAL A 181 -5.14 -1.79 16.35
N SER A 182 -4.38 -0.90 16.98
CA SER A 182 -3.11 -0.39 16.46
C SER A 182 -2.12 -1.52 16.18
N THR A 183 -1.45 -1.46 15.01
CA THR A 183 -0.37 -2.40 14.67
C THR A 183 0.85 -2.22 15.57
N ASN A 184 1.09 -0.99 16.05
CA ASN A 184 2.14 -0.64 17.00
C ASN A 184 1.57 0.32 18.07
N PRO A 185 1.02 -0.22 19.18
CA PRO A 185 0.36 0.58 20.20
C PRO A 185 1.27 1.62 20.88
N GLU A 186 2.56 1.34 21.00
CA GLU A 186 3.51 2.28 21.62
C GLU A 186 3.76 3.51 20.74
N GLU A 187 3.95 3.30 19.43
CA GLU A 187 4.02 4.40 18.47
C GLU A 187 2.71 5.20 18.42
N PHE A 188 1.56 4.52 18.45
CA PHE A 188 0.26 5.21 18.47
C PHE A 188 0.12 6.10 19.73
N LYS A 189 0.54 5.64 20.90
CA LYS A 189 0.58 6.47 22.13
C LYS A 189 1.48 7.71 21.96
N LEU A 190 2.55 7.62 21.19
CA LEU A 190 3.42 8.78 20.90
C LEU A 190 2.70 9.81 20.03
N TYR A 191 1.97 9.38 18.99
CA TYR A 191 1.11 10.27 18.21
C TYR A 191 0.08 10.99 19.08
N MET A 192 -0.61 10.27 19.95
CA MET A 192 -1.60 10.85 20.87
C MET A 192 -1.00 11.88 21.85
N ARG A 193 0.31 11.80 22.13
CA ARG A 193 1.03 12.78 22.97
C ARG A 193 1.56 13.98 22.19
N GLY A 194 1.27 14.08 20.89
CA GLY A 194 1.76 15.15 20.01
C GLY A 194 3.25 15.02 19.66
N VAL A 195 3.83 13.83 19.81
CA VAL A 195 5.22 13.56 19.41
C VAL A 195 5.20 13.09 17.95
N ASP A 196 5.60 13.97 17.04
CA ASP A 196 5.74 13.63 15.63
C ASP A 196 7.02 12.79 15.41
N MET A 197 6.84 11.49 15.14
CA MET A 197 7.94 10.55 14.91
C MET A 197 8.70 10.82 13.60
N THR A 198 8.19 11.69 12.71
CA THR A 198 8.96 12.11 11.52
C THR A 198 10.27 12.82 11.89
N THR A 199 10.33 13.46 13.07
CA THR A 199 11.51 14.15 13.61
C THR A 199 12.41 13.29 14.50
N ALA A 200 11.96 12.12 14.97
CA ALA A 200 12.71 11.34 15.97
C ALA A 200 13.83 10.46 15.38
N ALA A 201 13.87 10.26 14.06
CA ALA A 201 14.85 9.38 13.39
C ALA A 201 16.18 10.06 13.00
N THR A 202 16.36 11.36 13.21
CA THR A 202 17.63 12.07 12.90
C THR A 202 18.63 12.09 14.07
N GLY A 203 18.37 11.32 15.14
CA GLY A 203 19.18 11.31 16.34
C GLY A 203 20.36 10.34 16.33
N PHE A 204 21.22 10.32 15.30
CA PHE A 204 22.55 9.69 15.42
C PHE A 204 23.59 10.37 14.51
N SER A 205 24.74 10.66 15.12
CA SER A 205 25.97 11.29 14.60
C SER A 205 26.00 12.83 14.51
N ALA A 206 26.21 13.47 15.66
CA ALA A 206 27.04 14.67 15.73
C ALA A 206 28.09 14.46 16.84
N GLY A 207 29.16 13.73 16.50
CA GLY A 207 30.38 13.64 17.28
C GLY A 207 31.41 14.64 16.77
N GLU A 208 31.52 15.75 17.49
CA GLU A 208 32.64 16.69 17.67
C GLU A 208 33.70 16.89 16.56
N GLY A 209 33.80 18.14 16.09
CA GLY A 209 35.03 18.74 15.57
C GLY A 209 35.13 20.20 16.06
N PRO A 210 36.27 20.66 16.60
CA PRO A 210 36.36 21.96 17.28
C PRO A 210 36.76 23.09 16.32
N GLY A 211 36.35 24.32 16.63
CA GLY A 211 37.05 25.51 16.16
C GLY A 211 36.16 26.72 15.91
N ASP A 212 36.07 27.58 16.93
CA ASP A 212 35.75 28.99 16.79
C ASP A 212 36.53 29.63 15.63
N HIS A 213 35.83 30.25 14.66
CA HIS A 213 36.37 31.41 13.98
C HIS A 213 35.28 32.40 13.55
N LYS A 214 35.55 33.65 13.92
CA LYS A 214 34.70 34.84 13.88
C LYS A 214 34.18 35.19 12.49
N SER A 215 32.95 35.69 12.49
CA SER A 215 32.25 36.37 11.40
C SER A 215 33.06 37.54 10.80
N GLN A 216 33.28 37.49 9.48
CA GLN A 216 33.42 38.70 8.66
C GLN A 216 32.59 38.50 7.39
N THR A 217 31.54 39.31 7.26
CA THR A 217 30.75 39.47 6.04
C THR A 217 31.39 40.56 5.18
N PRO A 218 31.51 40.34 3.86
CA PRO A 218 31.35 41.46 2.93
C PRO A 218 30.21 41.17 1.96
N GLY A 219 29.31 42.15 1.85
CA GLY A 219 28.15 42.11 0.96
C GLY A 219 28.54 42.09 -0.51
N ILE A 220 27.75 41.38 -1.30
CA ILE A 220 27.81 41.41 -2.76
C ILE A 220 26.52 42.03 -3.29
N LYS A 221 26.70 43.15 -3.99
CA LYS A 221 25.67 43.90 -4.72
C LYS A 221 25.14 43.05 -5.87
N ARG A 222 23.81 43.03 -6.02
CA ARG A 222 23.12 42.62 -7.25
C ARG A 222 23.41 43.63 -8.36
N ASN A 223 23.70 43.14 -9.56
CA ASN A 223 23.44 43.82 -10.82
C ASN A 223 23.33 42.79 -11.94
N PHE A 224 22.29 43.00 -12.77
CA PHE A 224 21.79 42.26 -13.94
C PHE A 224 20.92 41.04 -13.65
#